data_AF-A0A531MJI1-F1
#
_entry.id   AF-A0A531MJI1-F1
#
_cell.length_a   1.000
_cell.length_b   1.000
_cell.length_c   1.000
_cell.angle_alpha   90.00
_cell.angle_beta   90.00
_cell.angle_gamma   90.00
#
_symmetry.space_group_name_H-M   'P 1'
#
loop_
_entity.id
_entity.type
_entity.pdbx_description
1 polymer ?
#
loop_
_entity_poly.entity_id
_entity_poly.type
_entity_poly.pdbx_seq_one_letter_code
_entity_poly.pdbx_strand_id
1 'polypeptide(L)'
;RARLHIPFVQANLIGVVEDDPALVKYWRSHLMDNGVWANEPVPLYPYPSSPSYRELWGEPDDLAWERAHDHYLASFQTFSDIQERRPRPLQELEAACCGH
;
A
#
# COMPACT_ATOMS: atom_id res chain seq x y z
N ARG A 1 -22.47 8.72 -22.87
CA ARG A 1 -21.18 9.12 -23.53
C ARG A 1 -20.35 10.12 -22.69
N ALA A 2 -20.44 10.14 -21.35
CA ALA A 2 -19.58 10.97 -20.50
C ALA A 2 -18.16 10.38 -20.27
N ARG A 3 -18.05 9.04 -20.22
CA ARG A 3 -16.78 8.31 -20.05
C ARG A 3 -15.74 8.51 -21.19
N LEU A 4 -16.15 9.08 -22.33
CA LEU A 4 -15.27 9.38 -23.47
C LEU A 4 -14.57 10.74 -23.36
N HIS A 5 -14.92 11.55 -22.35
CA HIS A 5 -14.37 12.90 -22.14
C HIS A 5 -13.58 13.00 -20.83
N ILE A 6 -13.26 11.87 -20.20
CA ILE A 6 -12.44 11.86 -18.99
C ILE A 6 -10.99 12.04 -19.45
N PRO A 7 -10.31 13.14 -19.10
CA PRO A 7 -8.95 13.42 -19.57
C PRO A 7 -7.90 12.48 -18.98
N PHE A 8 -8.22 11.83 -17.85
CA PHE A 8 -7.33 10.92 -17.15
C PHE A 8 -8.11 9.93 -16.28
N VAL A 9 -7.79 8.65 -16.41
CA VAL A 9 -8.32 7.58 -15.55
C VAL A 9 -7.15 6.89 -14.86
N GLN A 10 -7.27 6.73 -13.55
CA GLN A 10 -6.30 6.05 -12.71
C GLN A 10 -6.94 4.81 -12.06
N ALA A 11 -6.24 3.70 -12.13
CA ALA A 11 -6.50 2.50 -11.34
C ALA A 11 -5.48 2.40 -10.21
N ASN A 12 -5.97 2.31 -8.97
CA ASN A 12 -5.14 2.07 -7.80
C ASN A 12 -5.07 0.57 -7.52
N LEU A 13 -3.92 -0.03 -7.80
CA LEU A 13 -3.65 -1.43 -7.46
C LEU A 13 -3.21 -1.53 -6.01
N ILE A 14 -3.85 -2.44 -5.27
CA ILE A 14 -3.51 -2.84 -3.91
C ILE A 14 -2.96 -4.26 -4.00
N GLY A 15 -1.79 -4.50 -3.43
CA GLY A 15 -1.13 -5.80 -3.43
C GLY A 15 -1.28 -6.52 -2.10
N VAL A 16 -1.49 -7.83 -2.15
CA VAL A 16 -1.39 -8.74 -0.99
C VAL A 16 -0.29 -9.77 -1.24
N VAL A 17 0.17 -10.46 -0.19
CA VAL A 17 1.31 -11.39 -0.28
C VAL A 17 1.00 -12.59 -1.19
N GLU A 18 -0.28 -12.94 -1.31
CA GLU A 18 -0.77 -14.08 -2.09
C GLU A 18 -0.93 -13.79 -3.60
N ASP A 19 -0.70 -12.54 -4.04
CA ASP A 19 -0.89 -12.16 -5.44
C ASP A 19 0.13 -12.84 -6.37
N ASP A 20 -0.35 -13.35 -7.51
CA ASP A 20 0.52 -13.86 -8.59
C ASP A 20 1.18 -12.70 -9.35
N PRO A 21 2.52 -12.57 -9.32
CA PRO A 21 3.23 -11.48 -10.00
C PRO A 21 3.00 -11.45 -11.51
N ALA A 22 2.80 -12.61 -12.16
CA ALA A 22 2.55 -12.67 -13.60
C ALA A 22 1.17 -12.13 -13.94
N LEU A 23 0.16 -12.46 -13.13
CA LEU A 23 -1.20 -11.97 -13.29
C LEU A 23 -1.29 -10.46 -13.05
N VAL A 24 -0.63 -9.97 -12.00
CA VAL A 24 -0.51 -8.52 -11.70
C VAL A 24 0.09 -7.78 -12.89
N LYS A 25 1.22 -8.27 -13.41
CA LYS A 25 1.90 -7.66 -14.55
C LYS A 25 1.00 -7.63 -15.79
N TYR A 26 0.33 -8.74 -16.09
CA TYR A 26 -0.58 -8.85 -17.22
C TYR A 26 -1.71 -7.80 -17.14
N TRP A 27 -2.41 -7.74 -16.01
CA TRP A 27 -3.54 -6.82 -15.84
C TRP A 27 -3.10 -5.35 -15.83
N ARG A 28 -1.96 -5.04 -15.20
CA ARG A 28 -1.41 -3.69 -15.22
C ARG A 28 -1.10 -3.24 -16.65
N SER A 29 -0.41 -4.08 -17.43
CA SER A 29 -0.14 -3.79 -18.85
C SER A 29 -1.44 -3.62 -19.64
N HIS A 30 -2.42 -4.49 -19.44
CA HIS A 30 -3.72 -4.40 -20.11
C HIS A 30 -4.45 -3.06 -19.83
N LEU A 31 -4.42 -2.56 -18.59
CA LEU A 31 -5.01 -1.26 -18.25
C LEU A 31 -4.27 -0.11 -18.94
N MET A 32 -2.94 -0.13 -18.90
CA MET A 32 -2.10 0.91 -19.51
C MET A 32 -2.27 0.97 -21.03
N ASP A 33 -2.35 -0.19 -21.70
CA ASP A 33 -2.59 -0.28 -23.15
C ASP A 33 -3.96 0.30 -23.56
N ASN A 34 -4.91 0.37 -22.62
CA ASN A 34 -6.25 0.95 -22.82
C ASN A 34 -6.36 2.39 -22.28
N GLY A 35 -5.25 3.06 -22.00
CA GLY A 35 -5.21 4.47 -21.58
C GLY A 35 -5.59 4.70 -20.12
N VAL A 36 -5.58 3.65 -19.29
CA VAL A 36 -5.76 3.75 -17.83
C VAL A 36 -4.38 3.67 -17.18
N TRP A 37 -3.96 4.75 -16.52
CA TRP A 37 -2.72 4.71 -15.74
C TRP A 37 -2.92 3.82 -14.51
N ALA A 38 -1.96 2.94 -14.22
CA ALA A 38 -2.01 2.02 -13.09
C ALA A 38 -0.65 2.00 -12.37
N ASN A 39 -0.66 2.23 -11.06
CA ASN A 39 0.52 2.12 -10.20
C ASN A 39 1.02 0.68 -10.09
N GLU A 40 2.26 0.50 -9.64
CA GLU A 40 2.68 -0.79 -9.07
C GLU A 40 1.85 -1.07 -7.81
N PRO A 41 1.46 -2.32 -7.49
CA PRO A 41 0.59 -2.60 -6.35
C PRO A 41 1.14 -1.99 -5.06
N VAL A 42 0.31 -1.20 -4.37
CA VAL A 42 0.61 -0.71 -3.03
C VAL A 42 0.37 -1.84 -2.06
N PRO A 43 1.37 -2.29 -1.28
CA PRO A 43 1.16 -3.42 -0.39
C PRO A 43 0.17 -3.08 0.71
N LEU A 44 -0.82 -3.94 0.88
CA LEU A 44 -1.79 -3.88 1.97
C LEU A 44 -1.14 -4.44 3.23
N TYR A 45 -1.45 -3.83 4.37
CA TYR A 45 -0.99 -4.29 5.67
C TYR A 45 -2.16 -4.39 6.65
N PRO A 46 -2.03 -5.23 7.67
CA PRO A 46 -3.03 -5.34 8.73
C PRO A 46 -3.05 -4.07 9.57
N TYR A 47 -3.87 -3.08 9.20
CA TYR A 47 -4.07 -1.86 10.00
C TYR A 47 -4.95 -2.16 11.23
N PRO A 48 -4.89 -1.38 12.33
CA PRO A 48 -5.46 -1.73 13.65
C PRO A 48 -6.93 -2.20 13.65
N SER A 49 -7.78 -1.63 12.81
CA SER A 49 -9.21 -1.99 12.73
C SER A 49 -9.51 -3.11 11.71
N SER A 50 -8.51 -3.68 11.06
CA SER A 50 -8.69 -4.72 10.05
C SER A 50 -8.90 -6.11 10.68
N PRO A 51 -9.68 -7.00 10.04
CA PRO A 51 -9.78 -8.39 10.46
C PRO A 51 -8.40 -9.09 10.55
N SER A 52 -7.54 -8.84 9.57
CA SER A 52 -6.17 -9.37 9.52
C SER A 52 -5.30 -8.91 10.70
N TYR A 53 -5.49 -7.69 11.21
CA TYR A 53 -4.80 -7.25 12.43
C TYR A 53 -5.27 -8.06 13.63
N ARG A 54 -6.59 -8.20 13.78
CA ARG A 54 -7.17 -8.96 14.89
C ARG A 54 -6.74 -10.43 14.88
N GLU A 55 -6.61 -11.03 13.71
CA GLU A 55 -6.10 -12.40 13.54
C GLU A 55 -4.63 -12.54 13.97
N LEU A 56 -3.80 -11.52 13.71
CA LEU A 56 -2.37 -11.54 14.05
C LEU A 56 -2.08 -11.15 15.50
N TRP A 57 -2.78 -10.16 16.04
CA TRP A 57 -2.41 -9.51 17.32
C TRP A 57 -3.57 -9.29 18.30
N GLY A 58 -4.83 -9.56 17.93
CA GLY A 58 -5.99 -9.35 18.80
C GLY A 58 -6.52 -7.91 18.77
N GLU A 59 -7.09 -7.44 19.90
CA GLU A 59 -7.62 -6.08 19.97
C GLU A 59 -6.48 -5.04 19.96
N PRO A 60 -6.66 -3.91 19.25
CA PRO A 60 -5.64 -2.88 19.18
C PRO A 60 -5.42 -2.20 20.54
N ASP A 61 -4.13 -1.98 20.86
CA ASP A 61 -3.65 -1.21 21.99
C ASP A 61 -3.08 0.16 21.53
N ASP A 62 -2.50 0.92 22.46
CA ASP A 62 -1.89 2.23 22.18
C ASP A 62 -0.72 2.15 21.20
N LEU A 63 -0.12 0.96 20.99
CA LEU A 63 1.02 0.74 20.09
C LEU A 63 0.61 0.01 18.80
N ALA A 64 -0.69 -0.04 18.51
CA ALA A 64 -1.20 -0.84 17.39
C ALA A 64 -0.70 -0.34 16.04
N TRP A 65 -0.52 0.97 15.88
CA TRP A 65 -0.05 1.57 14.64
C TRP A 65 1.43 1.29 14.38
N GLU A 66 2.28 1.43 15.39
CA GLU A 66 3.70 1.11 15.34
C GLU A 66 3.89 -0.37 15.02
N ARG A 67 3.16 -1.24 15.72
CA ARG A 67 3.20 -2.69 15.48
C ARG A 67 2.82 -3.05 14.04
N ALA A 68 1.71 -2.50 13.55
CA ALA A 68 1.24 -2.74 12.19
C ALA A 68 2.23 -2.21 11.14
N HIS A 69 2.78 -1.02 11.37
CA HIS A 69 3.71 -0.38 10.46
C HIS A 69 5.08 -1.07 10.44
N ASP A 70 5.62 -1.47 11.59
CA ASP A 70 6.86 -2.23 11.67
C ASP A 70 6.72 -3.59 10.96
N HIS A 71 5.57 -4.25 11.14
CA HIS A 71 5.26 -5.47 10.39
C HIS A 71 5.20 -5.23 8.88
N TYR A 72 4.62 -4.12 8.45
CA TYR A 72 4.59 -3.72 7.04
C TYR A 72 6.00 -3.50 6.47
N LEU A 73 6.85 -2.75 7.17
CA LEU A 73 8.24 -2.51 6.74
C LEU A 73 9.08 -3.79 6.71
N ALA A 74 8.82 -4.74 7.61
CA ALA A 74 9.51 -6.02 7.64
C ALA A 74 9.05 -6.99 6.53
N SER A 75 7.79 -6.89 6.12
CA SER A 75 7.17 -7.82 5.15
C SER A 75 7.45 -7.46 3.70
N PHE A 76 7.71 -6.18 3.40
CA PHE A 76 7.91 -5.69 2.04
C PHE A 76 9.29 -5.06 1.84
N GLN A 77 10.04 -5.58 0.86
CA GLN A 77 11.36 -5.07 0.48
C GLN A 77 11.29 -4.02 -0.64
N THR A 78 10.17 -3.98 -1.36
CA THR A 78 9.92 -3.10 -2.50
C THR A 78 8.55 -2.46 -2.34
N PHE A 79 8.48 -1.16 -2.59
CA PHE A 79 7.27 -0.36 -2.50
C PHE A 79 6.85 0.14 -3.88
N SER A 80 5.57 0.48 -4.01
CA SER A 80 4.97 0.98 -5.25
C SER A 80 5.68 2.23 -5.77
N ASP A 81 5.56 2.49 -7.07
CA ASP A 81 6.07 3.67 -7.76
C ASP A 81 5.51 5.00 -7.23
N ILE A 82 4.40 4.97 -6.48
CA ILE A 82 3.81 6.14 -5.80
C ILE A 82 4.19 6.28 -4.32
N GLN A 83 5.06 5.41 -3.80
CA GLN A 83 5.51 5.41 -2.41
C GLN A 83 6.97 5.87 -2.30
N GLU A 84 7.36 6.32 -1.10
CA GLU A 84 8.78 6.53 -0.79
C GLU A 84 9.52 5.19 -0.88
N ARG A 85 10.73 5.21 -1.44
CA ARG A 85 11.50 3.97 -1.67
C ARG A 85 11.90 3.28 -0.37
N ARG A 86 12.01 4.04 0.72
CA ARG A 86 12.35 3.56 2.07
C ARG A 86 11.52 4.32 3.12
N PRO A 87 10.26 3.91 3.35
CA PRO A 87 9.46 4.50 4.41
C PRO A 87 10.15 4.25 5.77
N ARG A 88 10.16 5.27 6.64
CA ARG A 88 10.79 5.20 7.96
C ARG A 88 9.77 4.83 9.04
N PRO A 89 10.18 4.14 10.13
CA PRO A 89 9.31 3.85 11.27
C PRO A 89 8.60 5.10 11.81
N LEU A 90 7.37 4.95 12.32
CA LEU A 90 6.56 6.06 12.81
C LEU A 90 7.27 6.85 13.91
N GLN A 91 7.93 6.15 14.84
CA GLN A 91 8.69 6.75 15.94
C GLN A 91 9.80 7.69 15.45
N GLU A 92 10.48 7.34 14.34
CA GLU A 92 11.51 8.22 13.75
C GLU A 92 10.90 9.47 13.11
N LEU A 93 9.72 9.34 12.50
CA LEU A 93 9.01 10.45 11.88
C LEU A 93 8.49 11.43 12.94
N GLU A 94 7.90 10.91 14.02
CA GLU A 94 7.36 11.71 15.12
C GLU A 94 8.45 12.43 15.90
N ALA A 95 9.58 11.76 16.17
CA ALA A 95 10.73 12.39 16.81
C ALA A 95 11.27 13.59 16.00
N ALA A 96 11.22 13.52 14.67
CA ALA A 96 11.63 14.63 13.80
C ALA A 96 10.63 15.81 13.82
N CYS A 97 9.34 15.55 14.06
CA CYS A 97 8.31 16.58 14.17
C CYS A 97 8.36 17.34 15.50
N CYS A 98 8.69 16.67 16.61
CA CYS A 98 8.75 17.28 17.94
C CYS A 98 10.05 18.09 18.21
N GLY A 99 10.98 18.11 17.26
CA GLY A 99 12.26 18.85 17.35
C GLY A 99 12.25 20.27 16.79
N HIS A 100 11.09 20.82 16.40
CA HIS A 100 10.92 22.20 15.90
C HIS A 100 10.16 23.08 16.90
#